data_AF-A0A7Z8ZE22-F1
#
_entry.id   AF-A0A7Z8ZE22-F1
#
_cell.length_a   1.000
_cell.length_b   1.000
_cell.length_c   1.000
_cell.angle_alpha   90.00
_cell.angle_beta   90.00
_cell.angle_gamma   90.00
#
_symmetry.space_group_name_H-M   'P 1'
#
loop_
_entity.id
_entity.type
_entity.pdbx_description
1 polymer ?
#
loop_
_entity_poly.entity_id
_entity_poly.type
_entity_poly.pdbx_seq_one_letter_code
_entity_poly.pdbx_strand_id
1 'polypeptide(L)'
;MEVLWGTLNLYQDTGLTMQDKRILFRARECLGELFKDFNDNCVLVHGSFTLRSMLKDARSDQLLAMVGPGMMLWAPREYELFRLCDGGQAEQLLWHYLHRAPVAESFLWRRWLYLLWDEVDSLVNTGRFDRARFDLAAKSLLPWLA
;
A
#
# COMPACT_ATOMS: atom_id res chain seq x y z
N MET A 1 4.84 8.01 7.38
CA MET A 1 4.82 7.03 8.49
C MET A 1 4.85 7.71 9.86
N GLU A 2 5.84 8.56 10.17
CA GLU A 2 5.96 9.22 11.48
C GLU A 2 4.70 10.00 11.90
N VAL A 3 4.11 10.78 10.98
CA VAL A 3 2.86 11.50 11.24
C VAL A 3 1.72 10.54 11.57
N LEU A 4 1.53 9.47 10.76
CA LEU A 4 0.49 8.46 11.00
C LEU A 4 0.67 7.75 12.34
N TRP A 5 1.91 7.40 12.68
CA TRP A 5 2.23 6.80 13.98
C TRP A 5 1.90 7.75 15.14
N GLY A 6 2.29 9.02 15.03
CA GLY A 6 1.95 10.05 16.00
C GLY A 6 0.44 10.18 16.18
N THR A 7 -0.30 10.30 15.08
CA THR A 7 -1.76 10.43 15.08
C THR A 7 -2.44 9.18 15.65
N LEU A 8 -1.99 7.97 15.29
CA LEU A 8 -2.53 6.73 15.82
C LEU A 8 -2.44 6.65 17.35
N ASN A 9 -1.35 7.17 17.93
CA ASN A 9 -1.14 7.17 19.38
C ASN A 9 -1.99 8.22 20.12
N LEU A 10 -2.66 9.14 19.42
CA LEU A 10 -3.62 10.06 20.02
C LEU A 10 -4.99 9.39 20.25
N TYR A 11 -5.30 8.32 19.53
CA TYR A 11 -6.56 7.59 19.67
C TYR A 11 -6.47 6.55 20.79
N GLN A 12 -7.40 6.62 21.74
CA GLN A 12 -7.49 5.65 22.84
C GLN A 12 -8.15 4.33 22.39
N ASP A 13 -9.13 4.40 21.48
CA ASP A 13 -9.87 3.23 21.01
C ASP A 13 -9.78 3.11 19.49
N THR A 14 -8.83 2.28 19.04
CA THR A 14 -8.52 2.05 17.63
C THR A 14 -8.97 0.68 17.14
N GLY A 15 -9.47 -0.18 18.05
CA GLY A 15 -9.65 -1.61 17.78
C GLY A 15 -8.35 -2.40 17.54
N LEU A 16 -7.18 -1.75 17.56
CA LEU A 16 -5.88 -2.41 17.42
C LEU A 16 -5.44 -3.04 18.73
N THR A 17 -5.04 -4.31 18.65
CA THR A 17 -4.45 -5.03 19.78
C THR A 17 -3.02 -4.57 20.07
N MET A 18 -2.49 -4.93 21.24
CA MET A 18 -1.08 -4.69 21.55
C MET A 18 -0.13 -5.41 20.58
N GLN A 19 -0.55 -6.55 20.01
CA GLN A 19 0.24 -7.26 19.02
C GLN A 19 0.30 -6.51 17.69
N ASP A 20 -0.80 -5.89 17.27
CA ASP A 20 -0.85 -5.06 16.05
C ASP A 20 0.08 -3.86 16.19
N LYS A 21 0.03 -3.17 17.35
CA LYS A 21 0.93 -2.05 17.66
C LYS A 21 2.40 -2.46 17.67
N ARG A 22 2.73 -3.67 18.16
CA ARG A 22 4.09 -4.21 18.13
C ARG A 22 4.59 -4.44 16.70
N ILE A 23 3.74 -4.97 15.83
CA ILE A 23 4.11 -5.19 14.41
C ILE A 23 4.32 -3.85 13.71
N LEU A 24 3.43 -2.88 13.91
CA LEU A 24 3.58 -1.53 13.35
C LEU A 24 4.87 -0.85 13.83
N PHE A 25 5.18 -0.98 15.11
CA PHE A 25 6.41 -0.45 15.69
C PHE A 25 7.65 -1.10 15.05
N ARG A 26 7.71 -2.43 14.96
CA ARG A 26 8.83 -3.14 14.31
C ARG A 26 8.96 -2.79 12.83
N ALA A 27 7.86 -2.73 12.10
CA ALA A 27 7.86 -2.33 10.69
C ALA A 27 8.42 -0.92 10.48
N ARG A 28 8.17 -0.02 11.44
CA ARG A 28 8.76 1.32 11.47
C ARG A 28 10.26 1.31 11.78
N GLU A 29 10.69 0.50 12.76
CA GLU A 29 12.11 0.37 13.11
C GLU A 29 12.94 -0.25 11.97
N CYS A 30 12.40 -1.24 11.26
CA CYS A 30 13.05 -1.90 10.15
C CYS A 30 13.00 -1.11 8.84
N LEU A 31 12.47 0.13 8.80
CA LEU A 31 12.33 0.91 7.57
C LEU A 31 13.65 1.04 6.80
N GLY A 32 14.75 1.31 7.50
CA GLY A 32 16.07 1.44 6.87
C GLY A 32 16.45 0.17 6.10
N GLU A 33 16.28 -0.99 6.71
CA GLU A 33 16.59 -2.28 6.08
C GLU A 33 15.60 -2.65 4.96
N LEU A 34 14.31 -2.40 5.15
CA LEU A 34 13.27 -2.70 4.14
C LEU A 34 13.47 -1.88 2.85
N PHE A 35 14.13 -0.72 2.94
CA PHE A 35 14.43 0.20 1.84
C PHE A 35 15.92 0.34 1.50
N LYS A 36 16.81 -0.47 2.08
CA LYS A 36 18.27 -0.29 1.91
C LYS A 36 18.74 -0.26 0.45
N ASP A 37 18.08 -1.03 -0.41
CA ASP A 37 18.39 -1.14 -1.85
C ASP A 37 17.39 -0.36 -2.72
N PHE A 38 16.61 0.54 -2.13
CA PHE A 38 15.62 1.33 -2.86
C PHE A 38 16.31 2.39 -3.72
N ASN A 39 16.08 2.33 -5.04
CA ASN A 39 16.70 3.22 -6.01
C ASN A 39 15.73 3.60 -7.13
N ASP A 40 14.46 3.85 -6.78
CA ASP A 40 13.45 4.31 -7.74
C ASP A 40 13.14 5.80 -7.52
N ASN A 41 12.76 6.50 -8.58
CA ASN A 41 12.39 7.89 -8.49
C ASN A 41 11.00 8.04 -7.88
N CYS A 42 10.78 9.15 -7.16
CA CYS A 42 9.43 9.55 -6.81
C CYS A 42 8.68 10.04 -8.07
N VAL A 43 7.48 9.53 -8.26
CA VAL A 43 6.56 9.93 -9.33
C VAL A 43 5.27 10.45 -8.69
N LEU A 44 4.48 11.18 -9.47
CA LEU A 44 3.14 11.57 -9.04
C LEU A 44 2.25 10.32 -9.02
N VAL A 45 1.70 9.98 -7.86
CA VAL A 45 0.77 8.86 -7.68
C VAL A 45 -0.67 9.35 -7.59
N HIS A 46 -1.63 8.57 -8.13
CA HIS A 46 -3.07 8.83 -8.08
C HIS A 46 -3.67 8.62 -6.68
N GLY A 47 -3.08 7.74 -5.87
CA GLY A 47 -3.48 7.47 -4.48
C GLY A 47 -4.74 6.60 -4.34
N SER A 48 -5.35 6.22 -5.46
CA SER A 48 -6.50 5.31 -5.55
C SER A 48 -6.39 4.52 -6.85
N PHE A 49 -5.30 3.77 -7.05
CA PHE A 49 -5.04 3.05 -8.29
C PHE A 49 -5.58 1.62 -8.21
N THR A 50 -6.85 1.47 -8.57
CA THR A 50 -7.57 0.19 -8.55
C THR A 50 -8.41 0.07 -9.81
N LEU A 51 -8.92 -1.11 -10.14
CA LEU A 51 -9.85 -1.24 -11.26
C LEU A 51 -11.14 -0.41 -11.07
N ARG A 52 -11.52 -0.12 -9.81
CA ARG A 52 -12.70 0.69 -9.50
C ARG A 52 -12.53 2.16 -9.88
N SER A 53 -11.30 2.67 -9.93
CA SER A 53 -10.99 4.03 -10.36
C SER A 53 -10.71 4.16 -11.86
N MET A 54 -10.83 3.07 -12.62
CA MET A 54 -10.62 3.05 -14.06
C MET A 54 -11.95 3.11 -14.81
N LEU A 55 -12.17 4.18 -15.57
CA LEU A 55 -13.31 4.29 -16.47
C LEU A 55 -12.91 3.81 -17.86
N LYS A 56 -13.64 2.82 -18.38
CA LYS A 56 -13.47 2.32 -19.75
C LYS A 56 -14.69 2.57 -20.62
N ASP A 57 -14.45 2.69 -21.91
CA ASP A 57 -15.52 2.65 -22.90
C ASP A 57 -16.12 1.24 -22.99
N ALA A 58 -17.44 1.13 -22.87
CA ALA A 58 -18.11 -0.17 -22.79
C ALA A 58 -18.07 -0.97 -24.11
N ARG A 59 -17.87 -0.31 -25.26
CA ARG A 59 -17.91 -0.95 -26.58
C ARG A 59 -16.52 -1.36 -27.07
N SER A 60 -15.53 -0.51 -26.86
CA SER A 60 -14.16 -0.67 -27.35
C SER A 60 -13.19 -1.21 -26.31
N ASP A 61 -13.60 -1.26 -25.04
CA ASP A 61 -12.78 -1.67 -23.90
C ASP A 61 -11.56 -0.77 -23.64
N GLN A 62 -11.51 0.41 -24.28
CA GLN A 62 -10.42 1.36 -24.09
C GLN A 62 -10.56 2.10 -22.75
N LEU A 63 -9.44 2.23 -22.03
CA LEU A 63 -9.35 3.09 -20.85
C LEU A 63 -9.55 4.55 -21.27
N LEU A 64 -10.57 5.21 -20.71
CA LEU A 64 -10.90 6.60 -20.98
C LEU A 64 -10.27 7.55 -19.96
N ALA A 65 -10.37 7.20 -18.68
CA ALA A 65 -9.91 8.07 -17.59
C ALA A 65 -9.63 7.27 -16.31
N MET A 66 -8.76 7.85 -15.48
CA MET A 66 -8.65 7.53 -14.06
C MET A 66 -9.50 8.55 -13.28
N VAL A 67 -10.33 8.09 -12.35
CA VAL A 67 -11.26 8.94 -11.57
C VAL A 67 -11.18 8.66 -10.08
N GLY A 68 -11.62 9.62 -9.26
CA GLY A 68 -11.63 9.48 -7.81
C GLY A 68 -10.22 9.33 -7.22
N PRO A 69 -9.34 10.33 -7.41
CA PRO A 69 -8.02 10.30 -6.82
C PRO A 69 -8.11 10.18 -5.29
N GLY A 70 -7.17 9.42 -4.73
CA GLY A 70 -6.95 9.41 -3.29
C GLY A 70 -6.06 10.58 -2.89
N MET A 71 -5.23 10.38 -1.87
CA MET A 71 -4.17 11.33 -1.56
C MET A 71 -3.10 11.27 -2.66
N MET A 72 -3.11 12.25 -3.56
CA MET A 72 -2.09 12.41 -4.58
C MET A 72 -0.83 13.01 -3.98
N LEU A 73 0.32 12.39 -4.25
CA LEU A 73 1.61 12.83 -3.71
C LEU A 73 2.77 12.37 -4.61
N TRP A 74 3.97 12.89 -4.34
CA TRP A 74 5.20 12.39 -4.96
C TRP A 74 5.75 11.25 -4.11
N ALA A 75 5.69 10.02 -4.64
CA ALA A 75 6.12 8.81 -3.94
C ALA A 75 6.77 7.80 -4.88
N PRO A 76 7.48 6.80 -4.32
CA PRO A 76 7.79 5.57 -5.04
C PRO A 76 6.55 5.03 -5.75
N ARG A 77 6.66 4.68 -7.04
CA ARG A 77 5.55 4.05 -7.76
C ARG A 77 5.08 2.75 -7.13
N GLU A 78 5.93 2.06 -6.37
CA GLU A 78 5.55 0.89 -5.59
C GLU A 78 4.43 1.20 -4.57
N TYR A 79 4.37 2.44 -4.06
CA TYR A 79 3.30 2.96 -3.19
C TYR A 79 1.95 3.10 -3.92
N GLU A 80 1.93 2.94 -5.23
CA GLU A 80 0.70 2.87 -6.01
C GLU A 80 0.41 1.43 -6.46
N LEU A 81 1.43 0.72 -6.93
CA LEU A 81 1.31 -0.62 -7.49
C LEU A 81 0.86 -1.68 -6.49
N PHE A 82 1.14 -1.51 -5.19
CA PHE A 82 0.71 -2.49 -4.18
C PHE A 82 -0.81 -2.69 -4.14
N ARG A 83 -1.59 -1.67 -4.57
CA ARG A 83 -3.06 -1.69 -4.62
C ARG A 83 -3.62 -2.65 -5.68
N LEU A 84 -2.78 -3.10 -6.62
CA LEU A 84 -3.14 -4.07 -7.64
C LEU A 84 -2.82 -5.53 -7.24
N CYS A 85 -2.32 -5.77 -6.02
CA CYS A 85 -1.99 -7.10 -5.52
C CYS A 85 -3.20 -7.94 -5.08
N ASP A 86 -4.44 -7.45 -5.24
CA ASP A 86 -5.68 -8.09 -4.77
C ASP A 86 -6.17 -9.26 -5.66
N GLY A 87 -5.32 -9.74 -6.58
CA GLY A 87 -5.62 -10.87 -7.48
C GLY A 87 -6.45 -10.52 -8.71
N GLY A 88 -6.79 -11.55 -9.50
CA GLY A 88 -7.68 -11.43 -10.66
C GLY A 88 -7.15 -10.49 -11.75
N GLN A 89 -8.03 -9.64 -12.31
CA GLN A 89 -7.65 -8.69 -13.36
C GLN A 89 -6.70 -7.59 -12.86
N ALA A 90 -6.74 -7.24 -11.58
CA ALA A 90 -5.85 -6.23 -11.01
C ALA A 90 -4.39 -6.74 -11.01
N GLU A 91 -4.20 -8.00 -10.61
CA GLU A 91 -2.90 -8.65 -10.64
C GLU A 91 -2.39 -8.86 -12.08
N GLN A 92 -3.27 -9.16 -13.04
CA GLN A 92 -2.89 -9.19 -14.46
C GLN A 92 -2.40 -7.83 -14.97
N LEU A 93 -3.05 -6.73 -14.55
CA LEU A 93 -2.59 -5.38 -14.89
C LEU A 93 -1.23 -5.08 -14.26
N LEU A 94 -1.04 -5.43 -12.98
CA LEU A 94 0.26 -5.32 -12.31
C LEU A 94 1.34 -6.09 -13.07
N TRP A 95 1.06 -7.32 -13.49
CA TRP A 95 1.99 -8.15 -14.25
C TRP A 95 2.41 -7.51 -15.57
N HIS A 96 1.46 -6.96 -16.33
CA HIS A 96 1.75 -6.25 -17.59
C HIS A 96 2.57 -4.98 -17.35
N TYR A 97 2.27 -4.24 -16.28
CA TYR A 97 3.04 -3.07 -15.90
C TYR A 97 4.49 -3.46 -15.56
N LEU A 98 4.68 -4.47 -14.72
CA LEU A 98 6.01 -4.92 -14.29
C LEU A 98 6.85 -5.50 -15.44
N HIS A 99 6.21 -6.08 -16.46
CA HIS A 99 6.91 -6.50 -17.70
C HIS A 99 7.52 -5.33 -18.46
N ARG A 100 6.88 -4.16 -18.41
CA ARG A 100 7.34 -2.96 -19.13
C ARG A 100 8.26 -2.08 -18.27
N ALA A 101 7.97 -1.98 -16.98
CA ALA A 101 8.71 -1.17 -16.03
C ALA A 101 8.92 -1.99 -14.74
N PRO A 102 9.97 -2.84 -14.67
CA PRO A 102 10.25 -3.67 -13.51
C PRO A 102 10.55 -2.81 -12.27
N VAL A 103 10.05 -3.21 -11.11
CA VAL A 103 10.47 -2.69 -9.79
C VAL A 103 11.56 -3.59 -9.21
N ALA A 104 12.21 -3.17 -8.13
CA ALA A 104 13.18 -4.02 -7.44
C ALA A 104 12.49 -5.26 -6.83
N GLU A 105 13.22 -6.37 -6.72
CA GLU A 105 12.73 -7.62 -6.10
C GLU A 105 12.18 -7.39 -4.69
N SER A 106 12.76 -6.42 -3.99
CA SER A 106 12.36 -5.96 -2.67
C SER A 106 10.94 -5.41 -2.57
N PHE A 107 10.28 -5.15 -3.70
CA PHE A 107 8.83 -4.90 -3.73
C PHE A 107 8.01 -6.06 -3.14
N LEU A 108 8.53 -7.30 -3.19
CA LEU A 108 7.88 -8.50 -2.64
C LEU A 108 7.45 -8.32 -1.18
N TRP A 109 8.29 -7.65 -0.38
CA TRP A 109 7.99 -7.35 1.03
C TRP A 109 7.49 -5.92 1.24
N ARG A 110 8.00 -4.93 0.47
CA ARG A 110 7.54 -3.54 0.61
C ARG A 110 6.06 -3.36 0.32
N ARG A 111 5.47 -4.17 -0.57
CA ARG A 111 4.00 -4.16 -0.79
C ARG A 111 3.20 -4.46 0.48
N TRP A 112 3.70 -5.34 1.35
CA TRP A 112 3.04 -5.68 2.61
C TRP A 112 3.20 -4.56 3.63
N LEU A 113 4.36 -3.88 3.65
CA LEU A 113 4.54 -2.67 4.43
C LEU A 113 3.56 -1.58 3.98
N TYR A 114 3.41 -1.35 2.67
CA TYR A 114 2.46 -0.36 2.16
C TYR A 114 1.02 -0.70 2.54
N LEU A 115 0.60 -1.95 2.35
CA LEU A 115 -0.74 -2.41 2.74
C LEU A 115 -1.00 -2.25 4.25
N LEU A 116 -0.01 -2.62 5.08
CA LEU A 116 -0.11 -2.51 6.54
C LEU A 116 -0.38 -1.06 6.97
N TRP A 117 0.33 -0.09 6.38
CA TRP A 117 0.18 1.32 6.71
C TRP A 117 -0.99 2.00 6.00
N ASP A 118 -1.45 1.47 4.87
CA ASP A 118 -2.67 1.91 4.18
C ASP A 118 -3.92 1.64 5.05
N GLU A 119 -3.99 0.49 5.72
CA GLU A 119 -5.08 0.19 6.67
C GLU A 119 -5.04 1.11 7.90
N VAL A 120 -3.85 1.47 8.38
CA VAL A 120 -3.71 2.45 9.47
C VAL A 120 -4.12 3.85 9.03
N ASP A 121 -3.74 4.26 7.82
CA ASP A 121 -4.16 5.53 7.22
C ASP A 121 -5.69 5.58 7.06
N SER A 122 -6.30 4.52 6.53
CA SER A 122 -7.75 4.38 6.41
C SER A 122 -8.45 4.49 7.77
N LEU A 123 -7.90 3.83 8.80
CA LEU A 123 -8.45 3.88 10.16
C LEU A 123 -8.39 5.29 10.73
N VAL A 124 -7.23 5.94 10.65
CA VAL A 124 -7.01 7.28 11.20
C VAL A 124 -7.86 8.33 10.48
N ASN A 125 -7.93 8.27 9.14
CA ASN A 125 -8.58 9.31 8.35
C ASN A 125 -10.09 9.11 8.19
N THR A 126 -10.59 7.86 8.26
CA THR A 126 -11.99 7.55 7.95
C THR A 126 -12.70 6.71 9.00
N GLY A 127 -11.98 6.21 10.00
CA GLY A 127 -12.50 5.24 10.97
C GLY A 127 -12.70 3.83 10.40
N ARG A 128 -12.34 3.58 9.14
CA ARG A 128 -12.49 2.27 8.47
C ARG A 128 -11.22 1.46 8.57
N PHE A 129 -11.34 0.20 8.95
CA PHE A 129 -10.21 -0.71 9.10
C PHE A 129 -10.60 -2.10 8.59
N ASP A 130 -9.90 -2.58 7.56
CA ASP A 130 -10.07 -3.96 7.09
C ASP A 130 -9.11 -4.88 7.86
N ARG A 131 -9.69 -5.61 8.83
CA ARG A 131 -8.92 -6.53 9.67
C ARG A 131 -8.23 -7.62 8.86
N ALA A 132 -8.89 -8.16 7.83
CA ALA A 132 -8.35 -9.26 7.06
C ALA A 132 -7.14 -8.83 6.22
N ARG A 133 -7.21 -7.63 5.62
CA ARG A 133 -6.08 -7.02 4.90
C ARG A 133 -4.92 -6.72 5.83
N PHE A 134 -5.19 -6.15 7.00
CA PHE A 134 -4.16 -5.87 8.00
C PHE A 134 -3.47 -7.16 8.46
N ASP A 135 -4.24 -8.21 8.78
CA ASP A 135 -3.71 -9.52 9.21
C ASP A 135 -2.84 -10.17 8.14
N LEU A 136 -3.29 -10.13 6.89
CA LEU A 136 -2.52 -10.64 5.76
C LEU A 136 -1.20 -9.89 5.61
N ALA A 137 -1.23 -8.56 5.64
CA ALA A 137 -0.05 -7.73 5.53
C ALA A 137 0.93 -7.98 6.69
N ALA A 138 0.41 -7.97 7.92
CA ALA A 138 1.18 -8.21 9.12
C ALA A 138 1.88 -9.56 9.07
N LYS A 139 1.13 -10.65 8.84
CA LYS A 139 1.67 -12.02 8.73
C LYS A 139 2.69 -12.14 7.61
N SER A 140 2.39 -11.55 6.45
CA SER A 140 3.26 -11.65 5.28
C SER A 140 4.56 -10.87 5.49
N LEU A 141 4.55 -9.73 6.18
CA LEU A 141 5.73 -8.91 6.40
C LEU A 141 6.69 -9.50 7.45
N LEU A 142 6.22 -10.34 8.38
CA LEU A 142 6.99 -10.90 9.50
C LEU A 142 8.40 -11.43 9.15
N PRO A 143 8.63 -12.16 8.04
CA PRO A 143 9.97 -12.68 7.71
C PRO A 143 11.05 -11.60 7.53
N TRP A 144 10.64 -10.34 7.32
CA TRP A 144 11.52 -9.21 7.08
C TRP A 144 11.59 -8.22 8.25
N LEU A 145 11.01 -8.57 9.41
CA LEU A 145 10.97 -7.75 10.64
C LEU A 145 11.85 -8.31 11.78
N ALA A 146 12.96 -8.96 11.41
CA ALA A 146 13.89 -9.61 12.34
C ALA A 146 14.59 -8.61 13.27
#